data_AF-A0A3D2EWA1-F1
#
_entry.id   AF-A0A3D2EWA1-F1
#
_cell.length_a   1.000
_cell.length_b   1.000
_cell.length_c   1.000
_cell.angle_alpha   90.00
_cell.angle_beta   90.00
_cell.angle_gamma   90.00
#
_symmetry.space_group_name_H-M   'P 1'
#
loop_
_entity.id
_entity.type
_entity.pdbx_description
1 polymer ?
#
loop_
_entity_poly.entity_id
_entity_poly.type
_entity_poly.pdbx_seq_one_letter_code
_entity_poly.pdbx_strand_id
1 'polypeptide(L)'
;VFLLSGGSGIALFPLAVNQMFDHINERQAMSATSTMQILLGVGAIIGPIVAGFLMSQLGVIWLYWYLIIVHSLLIVFLVVRKLFVRTERLEPAANYQVTMQSTAVSSQMDSVDAK
;
A
#
# COMPACT_ATOMS: atom_id res chain seq x y z
N VAL A 1 -13.44 -2.73 -15.89
CA VAL A 1 -11.98 -2.47 -15.91
C VAL A 1 -11.60 -1.25 -15.07
N PHE A 2 -12.20 -0.07 -15.31
CA PHE A 2 -11.84 1.16 -14.57
C PHE A 2 -12.04 1.05 -13.04
N LEU A 3 -13.21 0.62 -12.56
CA LEU A 3 -13.48 0.45 -11.13
C LEU A 3 -12.57 -0.61 -10.48
N LEU A 4 -12.34 -1.72 -11.18
CA LEU A 4 -11.45 -2.79 -10.71
C LEU A 4 -10.01 -2.28 -10.57
N SER A 5 -9.52 -1.59 -11.59
CA SER A 5 -8.17 -1.03 -11.62
C SER A 5 -7.97 0.08 -10.59
N GLY A 6 -8.92 1.00 -10.46
CA GLY A 6 -8.88 2.07 -9.46
C GLY A 6 -8.96 1.52 -8.04
N GLY A 7 -9.90 0.60 -7.79
CA GLY A 7 -10.06 -0.05 -6.49
C GLY A 7 -8.82 -0.87 -6.09
N SER A 8 -8.23 -1.63 -7.01
CA SER A 8 -6.98 -2.34 -6.72
C SER A 8 -5.83 -1.39 -6.43
N GLY A 9 -5.69 -0.28 -7.17
CA GLY A 9 -4.62 0.69 -6.94
C GLY A 9 -4.63 1.26 -5.52
N ILE A 10 -5.82 1.63 -5.01
CA ILE A 10 -5.98 2.17 -3.66
C ILE A 10 -5.64 1.13 -2.58
N ALA A 11 -5.97 -0.14 -2.81
CA ALA A 11 -5.71 -1.22 -1.85
C ALA A 11 -4.25 -1.71 -1.88
N LEU A 12 -3.58 -1.67 -3.03
CA LEU A 12 -2.23 -2.22 -3.21
C LEU A 12 -1.16 -1.43 -2.47
N PHE A 13 -1.29 -0.09 -2.41
CA PHE A 13 -0.30 0.75 -1.71
C PHE A 13 -0.22 0.45 -0.20
N PRO A 14 -1.31 0.54 0.59
CA PRO A 14 -1.24 0.22 2.02
C PRO A 14 -0.87 -1.24 2.28
N LEU A 15 -1.21 -2.17 1.38
CA LEU A 15 -0.75 -3.56 1.47
C LEU A 15 0.78 -3.66 1.32
N ALA A 16 1.36 -2.96 0.33
CA ALA A 16 2.80 -2.94 0.12
C ALA A 16 3.54 -2.23 1.26
N VAL A 17 2.97 -1.15 1.81
CA VAL A 17 3.46 -0.46 2.99
C VAL A 17 3.50 -1.43 4.17
N ASN A 18 2.39 -2.08 4.52
CA ASN A 18 2.37 -3.04 5.62
C ASN A 18 3.43 -4.14 5.44
N GLN A 19 3.49 -4.76 4.26
CA GLN A 19 4.48 -5.80 3.97
C GLN A 19 5.93 -5.34 4.15
N MET A 20 6.22 -4.07 3.87
CA MET A 20 7.55 -3.52 4.04
C MET A 20 7.82 -3.18 5.52
N PHE A 21 6.87 -2.54 6.21
CA PHE A 21 6.99 -2.21 7.64
C PHE A 21 7.13 -3.45 8.51
N ASP A 22 6.54 -4.57 8.10
CA ASP A 22 6.72 -5.88 8.73
C ASP A 22 8.19 -6.38 8.72
N HIS A 23 9.07 -5.82 7.87
CA HIS A 23 10.44 -6.30 7.65
C HIS A 23 11.52 -5.22 7.90
N ILE A 24 11.17 -4.01 8.35
CA ILE A 24 12.12 -2.91 8.57
C ILE A 24 12.13 -2.38 10.02
N ASN A 25 13.29 -1.94 10.49
CA ASN A 25 13.44 -1.29 11.79
C ASN A 25 13.07 0.22 11.72
N GLU A 26 12.66 0.83 12.85
CA GLU A 26 12.23 2.24 12.92
C GLU A 26 13.24 3.24 12.30
N ARG A 27 14.54 2.98 12.46
CA ARG A 27 15.61 3.82 11.89
C ARG A 27 15.60 3.85 10.35
N GLN A 28 15.01 2.85 9.70
CA GLN A 28 14.95 2.70 8.24
C GLN A 28 13.61 3.16 7.66
N ALA A 29 12.58 3.37 8.50
CA ALA A 29 11.23 3.71 8.06
C ALA A 29 11.15 4.98 7.20
N MET A 30 11.85 6.04 7.60
CA MET A 30 11.87 7.30 6.86
C MET A 30 12.51 7.14 5.47
N SER A 31 13.67 6.48 5.40
CA SER A 31 14.38 6.24 4.13
C SER A 31 13.56 5.39 3.17
N ALA A 32 12.94 4.34 3.69
CA ALA A 32 12.22 3.40 2.86
C ALA A 32 10.83 3.92 2.43
N THR A 33 10.18 4.76 3.24
CA THR A 33 8.99 5.53 2.81
C THR A 33 9.33 6.51 1.67
N SER A 34 10.47 7.22 1.77
CA SER A 34 10.95 8.09 0.68
C SER A 34 11.16 7.31 -0.62
N THR A 35 11.78 6.14 -0.53
CA THR A 35 11.98 5.25 -1.69
C THR A 35 10.65 4.81 -2.31
N MET A 36 9.67 4.42 -1.48
CA MET A 36 8.32 4.09 -1.96
C MET A 36 7.66 5.26 -2.69
N GLN A 37 7.79 6.47 -2.17
CA GLN A 37 7.23 7.67 -2.81
C GLN A 37 7.90 7.99 -4.14
N ILE A 38 9.22 7.79 -4.24
CA ILE A 38 9.95 7.93 -5.52
C ILE A 38 9.43 6.91 -6.54
N LEU A 39 9.27 5.64 -6.14
CA LEU A 39 8.72 4.60 -7.01
C LEU A 39 7.31 4.95 -7.50
N LEU A 40 6.45 5.45 -6.60
CA LEU A 40 5.12 5.94 -6.96
C LEU A 40 5.20 7.08 -7.98
N GLY A 41 6.06 8.06 -7.77
CA GLY A 41 6.26 9.19 -8.69
C GLY A 41 6.73 8.76 -10.07
N VAL A 42 7.72 7.85 -10.13
CA VAL A 42 8.23 7.29 -11.39
C VAL A 42 7.12 6.57 -12.15
N GLY A 43 6.32 5.75 -11.47
CA GLY A 43 5.16 5.08 -12.08
C GLY A 43 4.11 6.06 -12.59
N ALA A 44 3.82 7.10 -11.82
CA ALA A 44 2.85 8.14 -12.18
C ALA A 44 3.27 8.98 -13.40
N ILE A 45 4.57 9.10 -13.67
CA ILE A 45 5.09 9.77 -14.86
C ILE A 45 5.10 8.81 -16.06
N ILE A 46 5.68 7.61 -15.90
CA ILE A 46 5.86 6.66 -17.00
C ILE A 46 4.51 6.14 -17.52
N GLY A 47 3.56 5.86 -16.62
CA GLY A 47 2.27 5.26 -16.99
C GLY A 47 1.49 6.09 -18.03
N PRO A 48 1.18 7.37 -17.75
CA PRO A 48 0.49 8.24 -18.69
C PRO A 48 1.26 8.51 -19.97
N ILE A 49 2.59 8.60 -19.93
CA ILE A 49 3.42 8.78 -21.14
C ILE A 49 3.26 7.58 -22.08
N VAL A 50 3.42 6.36 -21.56
CA VAL A 50 3.25 5.14 -22.34
C VAL A 50 1.81 4.97 -22.82
N ALA A 51 0.83 5.21 -21.95
CA ALA A 51 -0.58 5.14 -22.30
C ALA A 51 -0.93 6.16 -23.41
N GLY A 52 -0.50 7.41 -23.27
CA GLY A 52 -0.72 8.46 -24.26
C GLY A 52 -0.06 8.15 -25.60
N PHE A 53 1.16 7.60 -25.58
CA PHE A 53 1.84 7.14 -26.80
C PHE A 53 1.05 6.00 -27.49
N LEU A 54 0.60 5.00 -26.75
CA LEU A 54 -0.24 3.91 -27.28
C LEU A 54 -1.55 4.44 -27.87
N MET A 55 -2.21 5.37 -27.16
CA MET A 55 -3.45 5.99 -27.60
C MET A 55 -3.26 6.81 -28.89
N SER A 56 -2.12 7.48 -29.05
CA SER A 56 -1.79 8.26 -30.25
C SER A 56 -1.61 7.38 -31.49
N GLN A 57 -0.87 6.27 -31.36
CA GLN A 57 -0.50 5.45 -32.52
C GLN A 57 -1.54 4.39 -32.89
N LEU A 58 -2.21 3.81 -31.89
CA LEU A 58 -3.07 2.64 -32.09
C LEU A 58 -4.55 2.95 -31.79
N GLY A 59 -4.85 4.15 -31.29
CA GLY A 59 -6.19 4.63 -30.98
C GLY A 59 -6.58 4.48 -29.49
N VAL A 60 -7.65 5.18 -29.12
CA VAL A 60 -8.10 5.34 -27.71
C VAL A 60 -8.44 4.00 -27.02
N ILE A 61 -8.87 2.98 -27.78
CA ILE A 61 -9.19 1.64 -27.24
C ILE A 61 -8.00 0.98 -26.54
N TRP A 62 -6.77 1.34 -26.91
CA TRP A 62 -5.55 0.78 -26.34
C TRP A 62 -5.30 1.17 -24.89
N LEU A 63 -5.97 2.20 -24.38
CA LEU A 63 -5.96 2.50 -22.94
C LEU A 63 -6.49 1.30 -22.12
N TYR A 64 -7.56 0.66 -22.58
CA TYR A 64 -8.15 -0.48 -21.88
C TYR A 64 -7.24 -1.71 -21.96
N TRP A 65 -6.66 -1.97 -23.13
CA TRP A 65 -5.69 -3.05 -23.30
C TRP A 65 -4.44 -2.83 -22.45
N TYR A 66 -3.92 -1.60 -22.41
CA TYR A 66 -2.81 -1.23 -21.55
C TYR A 66 -3.11 -1.53 -20.08
N LEU A 67 -4.28 -1.12 -19.57
CA LEU A 67 -4.69 -1.43 -18.20
C LEU A 67 -4.78 -2.94 -17.96
N ILE A 68 -5.36 -3.71 -18.88
CA ILE A 68 -5.46 -5.18 -18.77
C ILE A 68 -4.07 -5.81 -18.72
N ILE A 69 -3.14 -5.40 -19.59
CA ILE A 69 -1.78 -5.93 -19.64
C ILE A 69 -1.04 -5.63 -18.34
N VAL A 70 -1.07 -4.39 -17.86
CA VAL A 70 -0.39 -3.99 -16.61
C VAL A 70 -0.92 -4.78 -15.42
N HIS A 71 -2.25 -4.93 -15.29
CA HIS A 71 -2.84 -5.71 -14.20
C HIS A 71 -2.56 -7.20 -14.35
N SER A 72 -2.56 -7.73 -15.57
CA SER A 72 -2.22 -9.14 -15.82
C SER A 72 -0.77 -9.43 -15.43
N LEU A 73 0.17 -8.54 -15.77
CA LEU A 73 1.56 -8.65 -15.35
C LEU A 73 1.70 -8.60 -13.83
N LEU A 74 0.99 -7.68 -13.17
CA LEU A 74 0.98 -7.59 -11.71
C LEU A 74 0.40 -8.87 -11.05
N ILE A 75 -0.70 -9.40 -11.56
CA ILE A 75 -1.31 -10.65 -11.07
C ILE A 75 -0.34 -11.82 -11.25
N VAL A 76 0.26 -11.96 -12.43
CA VAL A 76 1.25 -13.02 -12.71
C VAL A 76 2.43 -12.90 -11.75
N PHE A 77 2.97 -11.69 -11.57
CA PHE A 77 4.06 -11.45 -10.63
C PHE A 77 3.68 -11.84 -9.18
N LEU A 78 2.50 -11.44 -8.71
CA LEU A 78 2.04 -11.76 -7.35
C LEU A 78 1.81 -13.26 -7.16
N VAL A 79 1.22 -13.94 -8.16
CA VAL A 79 0.99 -15.40 -8.12
C VAL A 79 2.32 -16.14 -8.14
N VAL A 80 3.24 -15.77 -9.04
CA VAL A 80 4.59 -16.36 -9.11
C VAL A 80 5.32 -16.13 -7.79
N ARG A 81 5.34 -14.90 -7.27
CA ARG A 81 5.96 -14.60 -5.97
C ARG A 81 5.38 -15.47 -4.86
N LYS A 82 4.04 -15.61 -4.79
CA LYS A 82 3.37 -16.43 -3.79
C LYS A 82 3.72 -17.92 -3.89
N LEU A 83 3.86 -18.46 -5.11
CA LEU A 83 4.11 -19.87 -5.34
C LEU A 83 5.59 -20.25 -5.14
N PHE A 84 6.51 -19.38 -5.53
CA PHE A 84 7.94 -19.68 -5.56
C PHE A 84 8.72 -19.11 -4.37
N VAL A 85 8.22 -18.08 -3.68
CA VAL A 85 8.87 -17.50 -2.50
C VAL A 85 8.14 -17.97 -1.25
N ARG A 86 8.75 -18.88 -0.48
CA ARG A 86 8.27 -19.20 0.86
C ARG A 86 8.48 -17.98 1.76
N THR A 87 7.39 -17.28 2.08
CA THR A 87 7.41 -16.26 3.12
C THR A 87 7.54 -16.97 4.47
N GLU A 88 8.67 -16.80 5.16
CA GLU A 88 8.76 -17.20 6.57
C GLU A 88 7.61 -16.52 7.33
N ARG A 89 6.89 -17.29 8.14
CA ARG A 89 5.89 -16.71 9.03
C ARG A 89 6.67 -15.83 10.01
N LEU A 90 6.45 -14.52 9.95
CA LEU A 90 6.88 -13.63 11.02
C LEU A 90 6.34 -14.20 12.33
N GLU A 91 7.20 -14.29 13.34
CA GLU A 91 6.78 -14.73 14.67
C GLU A 91 5.57 -13.87 15.08
N PRO A 92 4.46 -14.46 15.56
CA PRO A 92 3.29 -13.68 15.95
C PRO A 92 3.75 -12.56 16.88
N ALA A 93 3.46 -11.30 16.52
CA ALA A 93 3.77 -10.16 17.39
C ALA A 93 3.31 -10.50 18.80
N ALA A 94 4.29 -10.55 19.72
CA ALA A 94 4.11 -11.05 21.08
C ALA A 94 2.83 -10.46 21.68
N ASN A 95 1.94 -11.36 22.15
CA ASN A 95 0.69 -11.12 22.88
C ASN A 95 0.02 -9.77 22.61
N TYR A 96 -1.14 -9.78 21.94
CA TYR A 96 -2.06 -8.66 21.84
C TYR A 96 -2.35 -8.07 23.24
N GLN A 97 -1.57 -7.06 23.66
CA GLN A 97 -1.79 -6.34 24.89
C GLN A 97 -2.85 -5.30 24.58
N VAL A 98 -4.06 -5.51 25.10
CA VAL A 98 -5.12 -4.50 25.12
C VAL A 98 -4.63 -3.40 26.07
N THR A 99 -3.91 -2.41 25.55
CA THR A 99 -3.71 -1.16 26.28
C THR A 99 -5.05 -0.44 26.25
N MET A 100 -5.83 -0.63 27.32
CA MET A 100 -6.94 0.26 27.63
C MET A 100 -6.31 1.64 27.86
N GLN A 101 -6.29 2.49 26.83
CA GLN A 101 -6.00 3.89 27.03
C GLN A 101 -7.21 4.48 27.76
N SER A 102 -7.19 4.39 29.10
CA SER A 102 -8.16 5.09 29.92
C SER A 102 -8.00 6.56 29.59
N THR A 103 -9.00 7.12 28.91
CA THR A 103 -9.05 8.56 28.72
C THR A 103 -9.17 9.11 30.13
N ALA A 104 -8.07 9.65 30.67
CA ALA A 104 -7.96 10.21 32.02
C ALA A 104 -8.75 11.52 32.16
N VAL A 105 -9.94 11.58 31.56
CA VAL A 105 -10.89 12.70 31.64
C VAL A 105 -11.87 12.48 32.80
N SER A 106 -12.01 11.26 33.32
CA SER A 106 -12.85 11.04 34.51
C SER A 106 -12.19 11.48 35.83
N SER A 107 -10.87 11.57 35.92
CA SER A 107 -10.17 11.96 37.16
C SER A 107 -10.05 13.48 37.35
N GLN A 108 -10.47 14.29 36.37
CA GLN A 108 -10.50 15.76 36.49
C GLN A 108 -11.87 16.32 36.91
N MET A 109 -12.94 15.52 36.79
CA MET A 109 -14.29 15.98 37.13
C MET A 109 -14.59 15.90 38.64
N ASP A 110 -13.87 15.05 39.38
CA ASP A 110 -14.01 14.91 40.85
C ASP A 110 -13.28 16.02 41.64
N SER A 111 -12.36 16.76 41.00
CA SER A 111 -11.65 17.88 41.63
C SER A 111 -12.33 19.25 41.44
N VAL A 112 -13.36 19.34 40.59
CA VAL A 112 -14.07 20.60 40.31
C VAL A 112 -15.32 20.75 41.17
N ASP A 113 -15.96 19.65 41.57
CA ASP A 113 -17.15 19.67 42.44
C ASP A 113 -16.80 19.74 43.95
N ALA A 114 -15.51 19.74 44.29
CA ALA A 114 -15.00 19.79 45.67
C ALA A 114 -14.57 21.20 46.13
N LYS A 115 -15.04 22.29 45.49
CA LYS A 115 -14.72 23.67 45.89
C LYS A 115 -15.96 24.54 46.09
#